data_AF-A0A1S2Q670-F1
#
_entry.id   AF-A0A1S2Q670-F1
#
_cell.length_a   1.000
_cell.length_b   1.000
_cell.length_c   1.000
_cell.angle_alpha   90.00
_cell.angle_beta   90.00
_cell.angle_gamma   90.00
#
_symmetry.space_group_name_H-M   'P 1'
#
loop_
_entity.id
_entity.type
_entity.pdbx_description
1 polymer ?
#
loop_
_entity_poly.entity_id
_entity_poly.type
_entity_poly.pdbx_seq_one_letter_code
_entity_poly.pdbx_strand_id
1 'polypeptide(L)'
;MPTTRNARLPDPDVARRVISEAVPEFGARIAAQASVRAAALRPFLERRRLRASRGEAEDLMSDINEWGGDMSVMLWRFFPPGDPGSSVCTAGISEAVWPIAKVLNRDGHERLRRASDGELSSILDKLHAGLVTLANSRGRSVPRPVLPAQHPPKFARLREDAAAEAVADQLAQLVNEGVELYEAAGKGSPPGSVRGARNWSRFEHILEPFLTAEVRRRYQASTYGFGCAELLATGQTPWPTINKRRQREFREIAAGIAPRVHAAYVGIAINYLAEVLELMPDYAEASGQGKRRDPVTVYGNVGAIHSEVNNSHISVADTVTSIGATITTIADRGETDVAAALRGLTEAIQQAPELAEDRRAQLLDSAADIADAAVAPEEPRRLNRARNAMAAITAAAGASSQIAQAVDAWHQAAGHLL
;
A
#
# COMPACT_ATOMS: atom_id res chain seq x y z
N MET A 1 -8.53 27.59 7.89
CA MET A 1 -7.20 26.96 7.80
C MET A 1 -7.11 25.86 8.86
N PRO A 2 -7.10 24.58 8.48
CA PRO A 2 -6.85 23.49 9.41
C PRO A 2 -5.34 23.38 9.65
N THR A 3 -4.93 23.48 10.91
CA THR A 3 -3.56 23.24 11.37
C THR A 3 -3.11 21.83 10.96
N THR A 4 -1.98 21.72 10.26
CA THR A 4 -1.29 20.45 9.97
C THR A 4 -1.07 19.72 11.28
N ARG A 5 -1.80 18.62 11.49
CA ARG A 5 -1.52 17.71 12.59
C ARG A 5 -0.15 17.12 12.34
N ASN A 6 0.79 17.36 13.24
CA ASN A 6 1.98 16.53 13.40
C ASN A 6 1.52 15.12 13.80
N ALA A 7 1.01 14.36 12.83
CA ALA A 7 0.61 12.99 13.03
C ALA A 7 1.90 12.19 13.22
N ARG A 8 2.22 11.93 14.50
CA ARG A 8 3.33 11.07 14.87
C ARG A 8 3.13 9.72 14.19
N LEU A 9 4.12 9.30 13.39
CA LEU A 9 4.11 7.97 12.78
C LEU A 9 3.87 6.91 13.86
N PRO A 10 3.08 5.86 13.57
CA PRO A 10 2.79 4.82 14.52
C PRO A 10 4.07 4.06 14.87
N ASP A 11 4.24 3.69 16.13
CA ASP A 11 5.41 2.91 16.55
C ASP A 11 5.38 1.51 15.87
N PRO A 12 6.38 1.15 15.05
CA PRO A 12 6.41 -0.12 14.35
C PRO A 12 6.50 -1.33 15.29
N ASP A 13 7.07 -1.19 16.49
CA ASP A 13 7.11 -2.27 17.48
C ASP A 13 5.74 -2.51 18.14
N VAL A 14 4.98 -1.44 18.35
CA VAL A 14 3.57 -1.55 18.77
C VAL A 14 2.76 -2.24 17.68
N ALA A 15 2.96 -1.89 16.41
CA ALA A 15 2.29 -2.55 15.29
C ALA A 15 2.61 -4.05 15.19
N ARG A 16 3.89 -4.44 15.30
CA ARG A 16 4.30 -5.86 15.33
C ARG A 16 3.65 -6.59 16.49
N ARG A 17 3.59 -5.97 17.68
CA ARG A 17 2.91 -6.55 18.85
C ARG A 17 1.42 -6.76 18.61
N VAL A 18 0.73 -5.79 18.02
CA VAL A 18 -0.69 -5.91 17.66
C VAL A 18 -0.93 -7.12 16.75
N ILE A 19 -0.09 -7.33 15.74
CA ILE A 19 -0.20 -8.50 14.83
C ILE A 19 0.09 -9.80 15.60
N SER A 20 1.13 -9.80 16.43
CA SER A 20 1.52 -10.92 17.29
C SER A 20 0.41 -11.39 18.24
N GLU A 21 -0.39 -10.45 18.76
CA GLU A 21 -1.52 -10.71 19.67
C GLU A 21 -2.82 -11.07 18.93
N ALA A 22 -3.04 -10.45 17.77
CA ALA A 22 -4.23 -10.65 16.95
C ALA A 22 -4.32 -12.08 16.37
N VAL A 23 -3.19 -12.70 16.03
CA VAL A 23 -3.18 -14.04 15.40
C VAL A 23 -3.66 -15.15 16.35
N PRO A 24 -3.19 -15.24 17.62
CA PRO A 24 -3.79 -16.13 18.61
C PRO A 24 -5.26 -15.84 18.90
N GLU A 25 -5.67 -14.56 18.91
CA GLU A 25 -7.08 -14.16 19.07
C GLU A 25 -7.93 -14.73 17.93
N PHE A 26 -7.45 -14.59 16.68
CA PHE A 26 -8.11 -15.14 15.50
C PHE A 26 -8.21 -16.66 15.56
N GLY A 27 -7.12 -17.33 15.96
CA GLY A 27 -7.10 -18.77 16.21
C GLY A 27 -8.11 -19.23 17.25
N ALA A 28 -8.27 -18.48 18.35
CA ALA A 28 -9.26 -18.79 19.38
C ALA A 28 -10.71 -18.69 18.85
N ARG A 29 -11.00 -17.73 17.97
CA ARG A 29 -12.32 -17.60 17.34
C ARG A 29 -12.59 -18.72 16.32
N ILE A 30 -11.57 -19.17 15.59
CA ILE A 30 -11.66 -20.35 14.74
C ILE A 30 -11.96 -21.60 15.57
N ALA A 31 -11.30 -21.77 16.71
CA ALA A 31 -11.56 -22.87 17.65
C ALA A 31 -13.00 -22.85 18.18
N ALA A 32 -13.54 -21.66 18.51
CA ALA A 32 -14.94 -21.52 18.90
C ALA A 32 -15.91 -21.95 17.79
N GLN A 33 -15.64 -21.56 16.54
CA GLN A 33 -16.42 -21.97 15.37
C GLN A 33 -16.31 -23.47 15.06
N ALA A 34 -15.14 -24.08 15.33
CA ALA A 34 -14.96 -25.52 15.26
C ALA A 34 -15.88 -26.24 16.27
N SER A 35 -16.00 -25.71 17.50
CA SER A 35 -16.90 -26.25 18.53
C SER A 35 -18.38 -26.22 18.10
N VAL A 36 -18.81 -25.13 17.46
CA VAL A 36 -20.19 -25.02 16.94
C VAL A 36 -20.45 -26.08 15.86
N ARG A 37 -19.49 -26.27 14.95
CA ARG A 37 -19.59 -27.27 13.87
C ARG A 37 -19.54 -28.70 14.39
N ALA A 38 -18.71 -28.99 15.40
CA ALA A 38 -18.71 -30.28 16.08
C ALA A 38 -20.08 -30.59 16.68
N ALA A 39 -20.70 -29.61 17.36
CA ALA A 39 -22.05 -29.78 17.89
C ALA A 39 -23.09 -30.06 16.80
N ALA A 40 -22.97 -29.42 15.64
CA ALA A 40 -23.86 -29.64 14.48
C ALA A 40 -23.77 -31.06 13.89
N LEU A 41 -22.63 -31.76 14.07
CA LEU A 41 -22.47 -33.14 13.60
C LEU A 41 -23.08 -34.19 14.54
N ARG A 42 -23.27 -33.86 15.83
CA ARG A 42 -23.74 -34.80 16.86
C ARG A 42 -25.05 -35.53 16.50
N PRO A 43 -26.08 -34.87 15.93
CA PRO A 43 -27.32 -35.55 15.55
C PRO A 43 -27.14 -36.65 14.50
N PHE A 44 -26.12 -36.54 13.64
CA PHE A 44 -25.82 -37.55 12.62
C PHE A 44 -25.09 -38.76 13.20
N LEU A 45 -24.29 -38.55 14.27
CA LEU A 45 -23.56 -39.60 14.98
C LEU A 45 -24.46 -40.49 15.84
N GLU A 46 -25.55 -39.94 16.38
CA GLU A 46 -26.48 -40.65 17.28
C GLU A 46 -27.38 -41.71 16.58
N ARG A 47 -27.00 -42.15 15.37
CA ARG A 47 -27.54 -43.27 14.57
C ARG A 47 -29.03 -43.24 14.21
N ARG A 48 -29.84 -42.32 14.75
CA ARG A 48 -31.30 -42.28 14.53
C ARG A 48 -31.77 -41.66 13.20
N ARG A 49 -30.88 -41.07 12.37
CA ARG A 49 -31.28 -40.32 11.16
C ARG A 49 -30.53 -40.60 9.86
N LEU A 50 -29.44 -41.39 9.87
CA LEU A 50 -28.50 -41.50 8.73
C LEU A 50 -29.14 -41.75 7.35
N ARG A 51 -30.20 -42.56 7.25
CA ARG A 51 -30.87 -42.83 5.96
C ARG A 51 -31.76 -41.69 5.46
N ALA A 52 -32.38 -40.92 6.35
CA ALA A 52 -33.22 -39.78 5.98
C ALA A 52 -32.40 -38.48 5.82
N SER A 53 -31.16 -38.47 6.30
CA SER A 53 -30.33 -37.26 6.43
C SER A 53 -28.99 -37.34 5.70
N ARG A 54 -28.82 -38.26 4.73
CA ARG A 54 -27.55 -38.43 4.01
C ARG A 54 -27.16 -37.17 3.22
N GLY A 55 -28.11 -36.58 2.50
CA GLY A 55 -27.88 -35.33 1.77
C GLY A 55 -27.51 -34.17 2.71
N GLU A 56 -28.21 -34.04 3.84
CA GLU A 56 -27.90 -33.03 4.86
C GLU A 56 -26.50 -33.22 5.48
N ALA A 57 -26.09 -34.47 5.70
CA ALA A 57 -24.75 -34.80 6.18
C ALA A 57 -23.67 -34.47 5.13
N GLU A 58 -23.93 -34.77 3.86
CA GLU A 58 -23.04 -34.44 2.73
C GLU A 58 -22.87 -32.92 2.60
N ASP A 59 -23.96 -32.16 2.66
CA ASP A 59 -23.94 -30.70 2.60
C ASP A 59 -23.17 -30.10 3.79
N LEU A 60 -23.40 -30.61 5.01
CA LEU A 60 -22.70 -30.15 6.20
C LEU A 60 -21.20 -30.48 6.15
N MET A 61 -20.82 -31.68 5.71
CA MET A 61 -19.41 -32.04 5.55
C MET A 61 -18.73 -31.19 4.48
N SER A 62 -19.42 -30.91 3.38
CA SER A 62 -18.94 -29.99 2.34
C SER A 62 -18.70 -28.59 2.90
N ASP A 63 -19.67 -28.04 3.64
CA ASP A 63 -19.57 -26.73 4.29
C ASP A 63 -18.40 -26.66 5.28
N ILE A 64 -18.20 -27.70 6.10
CA ILE A 64 -17.11 -27.79 7.06
C ILE A 64 -15.75 -27.87 6.36
N ASN A 65 -15.65 -28.64 5.28
CA ASN A 65 -14.41 -28.78 4.51
C ASN A 65 -14.01 -27.48 3.83
N GLU A 66 -14.96 -26.82 3.18
CA GLU A 66 -14.76 -25.50 2.59
C GLU A 66 -14.35 -24.48 3.64
N TRP A 67 -15.07 -24.42 4.76
CA TRP A 67 -14.74 -23.54 5.89
C TRP A 67 -13.32 -23.78 6.42
N GLY A 68 -12.92 -25.04 6.64
CA GLY A 68 -11.59 -25.34 7.16
C GLY A 68 -10.46 -25.07 6.17
N GLY A 69 -10.72 -25.22 4.87
CA GLY A 69 -9.81 -24.78 3.81
C GLY A 69 -9.62 -23.27 3.83
N ASP A 70 -10.73 -22.51 3.91
CA ASP A 70 -10.72 -21.05 3.98
C ASP A 70 -9.96 -20.56 5.23
N MET A 71 -10.24 -21.13 6.41
CA MET A 71 -9.55 -20.75 7.66
C MET A 71 -8.06 -21.11 7.66
N SER A 72 -7.69 -22.27 7.10
CA SER A 72 -6.29 -22.69 6.96
C SER A 72 -5.48 -21.71 6.11
N VAL A 73 -6.01 -21.34 4.93
CA VAL A 73 -5.33 -20.39 4.02
C VAL A 73 -5.14 -19.05 4.70
N MET A 74 -6.16 -18.56 5.42
CA MET A 74 -6.10 -17.27 6.09
C MET A 74 -5.06 -17.27 7.22
N LEU A 75 -5.04 -18.29 8.08
CA LEU A 75 -4.05 -18.39 9.15
C LEU A 75 -2.63 -18.58 8.62
N TRP A 76 -2.44 -19.41 7.60
CA TRP A 76 -1.13 -19.66 7.02
C TRP A 76 -0.44 -18.37 6.56
N ARG A 77 -1.18 -17.48 5.91
CA ARG A 77 -0.59 -16.27 5.33
C ARG A 77 -0.26 -15.16 6.33
N PHE A 78 -0.53 -15.34 7.63
CA PHE A 78 0.02 -14.46 8.66
C PHE A 78 1.49 -14.74 8.97
N PHE A 79 2.02 -15.88 8.53
CA PHE A 79 3.38 -16.31 8.83
C PHE A 79 4.28 -16.16 7.62
N PRO A 80 5.44 -15.49 7.76
CA PRO A 80 6.45 -15.43 6.71
C PRO A 80 6.85 -16.80 6.16
N PRO A 81 7.30 -16.89 4.89
CA PRO A 81 7.77 -18.14 4.32
C PRO A 81 8.97 -18.64 5.13
N GLY A 82 8.94 -19.92 5.52
CA GLY A 82 9.99 -20.52 6.35
C GLY A 82 9.84 -20.27 7.86
N ASP A 83 8.84 -19.49 8.30
CA ASP A 83 8.49 -19.41 9.71
C ASP A 83 7.95 -20.79 10.17
N PRO A 84 8.54 -21.41 11.21
CA PRO A 84 8.08 -22.70 11.73
C PRO A 84 6.63 -22.64 12.24
N GLY A 85 6.13 -21.46 12.58
CA GLY A 85 4.73 -21.25 12.90
C GLY A 85 3.79 -21.43 11.71
N SER A 86 4.25 -21.19 10.48
CA SER A 86 3.45 -21.44 9.28
C SER A 86 3.12 -22.93 9.12
N SER A 87 4.09 -23.81 9.41
CA SER A 87 3.91 -25.26 9.33
C SER A 87 3.06 -25.78 10.48
N VAL A 88 3.20 -25.22 11.69
CA VAL A 88 2.37 -25.60 12.85
C VAL A 88 0.90 -25.21 12.65
N CYS A 89 0.63 -24.01 12.14
CA CYS A 89 -0.74 -23.55 11.89
C CYS A 89 -1.42 -24.31 10.75
N THR A 90 -0.69 -24.56 9.66
CA THR A 90 -1.21 -25.38 8.57
C THR A 90 -1.40 -26.81 9.00
N ALA A 91 -0.44 -27.42 9.71
CA ALA A 91 -0.57 -28.78 10.22
C ALA A 91 -1.70 -28.90 11.23
N GLY A 92 -1.91 -27.95 12.14
CA GLY A 92 -2.99 -28.07 13.14
C GLY A 92 -4.41 -28.06 12.54
N ILE A 93 -4.68 -27.14 11.60
CA ILE A 93 -6.01 -27.04 10.97
C ILE A 93 -6.14 -28.05 9.83
N SER A 94 -5.07 -28.24 9.06
CA SER A 94 -5.06 -29.31 8.06
C SER A 94 -5.18 -30.66 8.77
N GLU A 95 -4.37 -31.08 9.73
CA GLU A 95 -4.57 -32.39 10.38
C GLU A 95 -5.96 -32.58 11.01
N ALA A 96 -6.62 -31.50 11.48
CA ALA A 96 -8.00 -31.55 11.95
C ALA A 96 -9.06 -31.69 10.83
N VAL A 97 -8.86 -31.08 9.65
CA VAL A 97 -9.86 -31.00 8.57
C VAL A 97 -9.46 -31.73 7.27
N TRP A 98 -8.17 -31.91 7.02
CA TRP A 98 -7.50 -32.56 5.89
C TRP A 98 -7.75 -34.06 5.73
N PRO A 99 -7.93 -34.85 6.81
CA PRO A 99 -8.44 -36.23 6.65
C PRO A 99 -9.75 -36.26 5.85
N ILE A 100 -10.49 -35.15 5.83
CA ILE A 100 -11.76 -34.99 5.13
C ILE A 100 -11.60 -34.23 3.81
N ALA A 101 -10.68 -33.27 3.70
CA ALA A 101 -10.34 -32.68 2.40
C ALA A 101 -9.85 -33.73 1.38
N LYS A 102 -9.13 -34.76 1.84
CA LYS A 102 -8.78 -35.93 1.00
C LYS A 102 -9.98 -36.80 0.63
N VAL A 103 -11.02 -36.82 1.47
CA VAL A 103 -12.27 -37.57 1.29
C VAL A 103 -13.33 -36.73 0.56
N LEU A 104 -13.13 -35.44 0.36
CA LEU A 104 -14.06 -34.50 -0.30
C LEU A 104 -13.47 -33.78 -1.51
N ASN A 105 -12.30 -34.22 -2.01
CA ASN A 105 -11.88 -33.81 -3.34
C ASN A 105 -12.90 -34.27 -4.41
N ARG A 106 -12.70 -33.96 -5.69
CA ARG A 106 -13.68 -34.30 -6.75
C ARG A 106 -14.09 -35.78 -6.75
N ASP A 107 -13.18 -36.70 -6.43
CA ASP A 107 -13.45 -38.13 -6.27
C ASP A 107 -14.11 -38.45 -4.93
N GLY A 108 -13.82 -37.63 -3.93
CA GLY A 108 -14.33 -37.69 -2.58
C GLY A 108 -15.84 -37.57 -2.45
N HIS A 109 -16.49 -36.64 -3.15
CA HIS A 109 -17.96 -36.56 -3.17
C HIS A 109 -18.59 -37.83 -3.77
N GLU A 110 -18.00 -38.42 -4.80
CA GLU A 110 -18.48 -39.70 -5.33
C GLU A 110 -18.23 -40.86 -4.36
N ARG A 111 -17.08 -40.89 -3.70
CA ARG A 111 -16.78 -41.88 -2.65
C ARG A 111 -17.73 -41.75 -1.47
N LEU A 112 -18.08 -40.54 -1.08
CA LEU A 112 -19.08 -40.26 -0.05
C LEU A 112 -20.48 -40.69 -0.47
N ARG A 113 -20.88 -40.49 -1.73
CA ARG A 113 -22.16 -41.02 -2.25
C ARG A 113 -22.20 -42.54 -2.33
N ARG A 114 -21.05 -43.19 -2.53
CA ARG A 114 -20.93 -44.66 -2.60
C ARG A 114 -20.62 -45.31 -1.25
N ALA A 115 -20.29 -44.52 -0.22
CA ALA A 115 -19.94 -45.03 1.10
C ALA A 115 -21.11 -45.79 1.73
N SER A 116 -20.80 -46.92 2.36
CA SER A 116 -21.72 -47.61 3.25
C SER A 116 -22.05 -46.76 4.47
N ASP A 117 -23.18 -47.06 5.14
CA ASP A 117 -23.57 -46.36 6.38
C ASP A 117 -22.46 -46.43 7.46
N GLY A 118 -21.72 -47.55 7.50
CA GLY A 118 -20.58 -47.73 8.41
C GLY A 118 -19.37 -46.86 8.07
N GLU A 119 -19.04 -46.72 6.77
CA GLU A 119 -17.97 -45.81 6.32
C GLU A 119 -18.33 -44.35 6.56
N LEU A 120 -19.58 -43.96 6.27
CA LEU A 120 -20.08 -42.62 6.53
C LEU A 120 -20.02 -42.27 8.03
N SER A 121 -20.44 -43.19 8.91
CA SER A 121 -20.31 -43.02 10.36
C SER A 121 -18.85 -42.84 10.76
N SER A 122 -17.94 -43.65 10.23
CA SER A 122 -16.50 -43.55 10.51
C SER A 122 -15.91 -42.20 10.07
N ILE A 123 -16.35 -41.66 8.93
CA ILE A 123 -15.94 -40.35 8.44
C ILE A 123 -16.45 -39.24 9.38
N LEU A 124 -17.72 -39.28 9.77
CA LEU A 124 -18.33 -38.30 10.66
C LEU A 124 -17.69 -38.32 12.06
N ASP A 125 -17.38 -39.49 12.60
CA ASP A 125 -16.69 -39.65 13.89
C ASP A 125 -15.30 -39.00 13.85
N LYS A 126 -14.54 -39.25 12.78
CA LYS A 126 -13.22 -38.63 12.57
C LYS A 126 -13.33 -37.11 12.42
N LEU A 127 -14.33 -36.61 11.71
CA LEU A 127 -14.56 -35.17 11.56
C LEU A 127 -14.88 -34.52 12.89
N HIS A 128 -15.82 -35.10 13.64
CA HIS A 128 -16.18 -34.61 14.96
C HIS A 128 -14.97 -34.61 15.90
N ALA A 129 -14.18 -35.69 15.93
CA ALA A 129 -12.95 -35.77 16.73
C ALA A 129 -11.91 -34.70 16.33
N GLY A 130 -11.72 -34.47 15.02
CA GLY A 130 -10.85 -33.42 14.51
C GLY A 130 -11.29 -32.02 14.93
N LEU A 131 -12.59 -31.70 14.78
CA LEU A 131 -13.15 -30.41 15.21
C LEU A 131 -13.10 -30.21 16.72
N VAL A 132 -13.36 -31.26 17.51
CA VAL A 132 -13.21 -31.21 18.97
C VAL A 132 -11.76 -30.98 19.37
N THR A 133 -10.82 -31.63 18.69
CA THR A 133 -9.38 -31.40 18.91
C THR A 133 -8.99 -29.96 18.59
N LEU A 134 -9.45 -29.42 17.46
CA LEU A 134 -9.25 -28.02 17.08
C LEU A 134 -9.92 -27.04 18.06
N ALA A 135 -11.11 -27.36 18.57
CA ALA A 135 -11.79 -26.54 19.58
C ALA A 135 -11.02 -26.55 20.91
N ASN A 136 -10.47 -27.71 21.29
CA ASN A 136 -9.76 -27.91 22.55
C ASN A 136 -8.32 -27.38 22.55
N SER A 137 -7.69 -27.24 21.38
CA SER A 137 -6.35 -26.64 21.26
C SER A 137 -6.31 -25.15 21.67
N ARG A 138 -7.48 -24.52 21.86
CA ARG A 138 -7.72 -23.26 22.61
C ARG A 138 -6.65 -22.18 22.37
N GLY A 139 -6.38 -21.72 21.15
CA GLY A 139 -5.52 -20.55 20.87
C GLY A 139 -4.07 -20.57 21.42
N ARG A 140 -3.70 -21.57 22.24
CA ARG A 140 -2.42 -21.72 22.94
C ARG A 140 -1.38 -22.35 22.03
N SER A 141 -1.83 -22.98 20.94
CA SER A 141 -0.98 -23.62 19.94
C SER A 141 -0.77 -22.79 18.68
N VAL A 142 -1.38 -21.60 18.56
CA VAL A 142 -1.10 -20.72 17.43
C VAL A 142 0.15 -19.92 17.79
N PRO A 143 1.31 -20.25 17.18
CA PRO A 143 2.52 -19.48 17.41
C PRO A 143 2.27 -18.03 17.03
N ARG A 144 2.92 -17.14 17.78
CA ARG A 144 2.87 -15.73 17.47
C ARG A 144 3.78 -15.47 16.27
N PRO A 145 3.29 -14.85 15.18
CA PRO A 145 4.17 -14.50 14.07
C PRO A 145 5.24 -13.52 14.56
N VAL A 146 6.47 -13.73 14.12
CA VAL A 146 7.58 -12.79 14.33
C VAL A 146 7.80 -12.07 13.01
N LEU A 147 7.18 -10.92 12.85
CA LEU A 147 7.47 -10.05 11.72
C LEU A 147 8.87 -9.46 11.90
N PRO A 148 9.77 -9.61 10.93
CA PRO A 148 11.13 -9.14 11.08
C PRO A 148 11.16 -7.61 11.18
N ALA A 149 12.01 -7.09 12.05
CA ALA A 149 12.34 -5.67 12.07
C ALA A 149 13.38 -5.38 10.98
N GLN A 150 12.93 -5.27 9.72
CA GLN A 150 13.82 -4.88 8.64
C GLN A 150 13.89 -3.36 8.56
N HIS A 151 15.12 -2.85 8.53
CA HIS A 151 15.45 -1.49 8.14
C HIS A 151 15.93 -1.51 6.68
N PRO A 152 15.72 -0.44 5.90
CA PRO A 152 16.33 -0.33 4.59
C PRO A 152 17.86 -0.43 4.67
N PRO A 153 18.53 -0.95 3.63
CA PRO A 153 19.98 -1.03 3.60
C PRO A 153 20.59 0.38 3.61
N LYS A 154 21.62 0.63 4.42
CA LYS A 154 22.30 1.95 4.45
C LYS A 154 22.85 2.42 3.10
N PHE A 155 23.06 1.49 2.18
CA PHE A 155 23.54 1.76 0.83
C PHE A 155 22.62 1.11 -0.19
N ALA A 156 22.08 1.93 -1.08
CA ALA A 156 21.35 1.52 -2.27
C ALA A 156 21.61 2.53 -3.39
N ARG A 157 21.40 2.10 -4.63
CA ARG A 157 21.49 2.96 -5.81
C ARG A 157 20.17 2.92 -6.55
N LEU A 158 19.83 4.03 -7.18
CA LEU A 158 18.73 4.16 -8.13
C LEU A 158 19.23 3.80 -9.53
N ARG A 159 18.30 3.40 -10.39
CA ARG A 159 18.56 3.24 -11.82
C ARG A 159 18.93 4.59 -12.46
N GLU A 160 19.66 4.55 -13.57
CA GLU A 160 20.13 5.75 -14.27
C GLU A 160 19.00 6.62 -14.83
N ASP A 161 17.85 6.01 -15.11
CA ASP A 161 16.64 6.66 -15.64
C ASP A 161 15.68 7.17 -14.54
N ALA A 162 15.99 6.92 -13.26
CA ALA A 162 15.19 7.38 -12.13
C ALA A 162 15.84 8.58 -11.45
N ALA A 163 15.13 9.71 -11.39
CA ALA A 163 15.57 10.88 -10.62
C ALA A 163 15.26 10.69 -9.12
N ALA A 164 16.26 10.85 -8.26
CA ALA A 164 16.12 10.68 -6.81
C ALA A 164 15.09 11.62 -6.20
N GLU A 165 15.01 12.86 -6.69
CA GLU A 165 14.03 13.85 -6.25
C GLU A 165 12.59 13.39 -6.55
N ALA A 166 12.32 12.98 -7.78
CA ALA A 166 11.01 12.47 -8.16
C ALA A 166 10.59 11.23 -7.33
N VAL A 167 11.54 10.33 -7.03
CA VAL A 167 11.28 9.16 -6.16
C VAL A 167 11.01 9.60 -4.72
N ALA A 168 11.76 10.57 -4.20
CA ALA A 168 11.57 11.10 -2.85
C ALA A 168 10.20 11.80 -2.70
N ASP A 169 9.78 12.60 -3.69
CA ASP A 169 8.48 13.28 -3.67
C ASP A 169 7.32 12.28 -3.68
N GLN A 170 7.41 11.25 -4.54
CA GLN A 170 6.42 10.18 -4.59
C GLN A 170 6.37 9.36 -3.30
N LEU A 171 7.53 9.10 -2.67
CA LEU A 171 7.60 8.46 -1.36
C LEU A 171 6.95 9.32 -0.28
N ALA A 172 7.24 10.63 -0.24
CA ALA A 172 6.65 11.56 0.72
C ALA A 172 5.13 11.62 0.59
N GLN A 173 4.61 11.73 -0.64
CA GLN A 173 3.18 11.67 -0.91
C GLN A 173 2.57 10.38 -0.38
N LEU A 174 3.19 9.24 -0.68
CA LEU A 174 2.66 7.94 -0.29
C LEU A 174 2.72 7.69 1.22
N VAL A 175 3.74 8.22 1.92
CA VAL A 175 3.82 8.20 3.38
C VAL A 175 2.66 8.99 3.97
N ASN A 176 2.36 10.18 3.44
CA ASN A 176 1.22 11.00 3.89
C ASN A 176 -0.13 10.28 3.66
N GLU A 177 -0.35 9.73 2.45
CA GLU A 177 -1.54 8.91 2.16
C GLU A 177 -1.64 7.71 3.13
N GLY A 178 -0.51 7.08 3.43
CA GLY A 178 -0.44 5.96 4.36
C GLY A 178 -0.78 6.34 5.81
N VAL A 179 -0.43 7.55 6.26
CA VAL A 179 -0.84 8.08 7.56
C VAL A 179 -2.36 8.26 7.61
N GLU A 180 -2.97 8.81 6.57
CA GLU A 180 -4.43 8.93 6.48
C GLU A 180 -5.13 7.56 6.53
N LEU A 181 -4.58 6.58 5.80
CA LEU A 181 -5.05 5.19 5.82
C LEU A 181 -4.92 4.56 7.20
N TYR A 182 -3.80 4.81 7.90
CA TYR A 182 -3.58 4.34 9.26
C TYR A 182 -4.63 4.92 10.23
N GLU A 183 -4.86 6.23 10.18
CA GLU A 183 -5.87 6.89 11.01
C GLU A 183 -7.30 6.40 10.71
N ALA A 184 -7.61 6.20 9.42
CA ALA A 184 -8.91 5.67 9.01
C ALA A 184 -9.11 4.23 9.51
N ALA A 185 -8.09 3.38 9.38
CA ALA A 185 -8.14 2.01 9.87
C ALA A 185 -8.28 1.95 11.39
N GLY A 186 -7.62 2.86 12.12
CA GLY A 186 -7.77 3.01 13.58
C GLY A 186 -9.19 3.38 14.02
N LYS A 187 -9.94 4.11 13.18
CA LYS A 187 -11.36 4.45 13.40
C LYS A 187 -12.31 3.32 13.00
N GLY A 188 -11.79 2.18 12.53
CA GLY A 188 -12.58 1.04 12.07
C GLY A 188 -13.15 1.21 10.66
N SER A 189 -12.68 2.20 9.88
CA SER A 189 -13.09 2.33 8.48
C SER A 189 -12.57 1.14 7.68
N PRO A 190 -13.42 0.46 6.90
CA PRO A 190 -12.98 -0.64 6.06
C PRO A 190 -12.01 -0.12 4.98
N PRO A 191 -11.02 -0.91 4.53
CA PRO A 191 -10.03 -0.47 3.56
C PRO A 191 -10.70 0.07 2.28
N GLY A 192 -11.79 -0.57 1.84
CA GLY A 192 -12.50 -0.21 0.62
C GLY A 192 -13.33 1.08 0.66
N SER A 193 -13.50 1.75 1.81
CA SER A 193 -14.25 3.03 1.85
C SER A 193 -13.41 4.23 1.43
N VAL A 194 -12.08 4.10 1.43
CA VAL A 194 -11.18 5.12 0.87
C VAL A 194 -10.94 4.74 -0.58
N ARG A 195 -11.45 5.56 -1.53
CA ARG A 195 -11.18 5.40 -2.97
C ARG A 195 -9.65 5.41 -3.19
N GLY A 196 -9.01 4.23 -3.25
CA GLY A 196 -7.56 4.10 -3.44
C GLY A 196 -6.88 2.93 -2.71
N ALA A 197 -7.50 2.38 -1.65
CA ALA A 197 -6.86 1.38 -0.79
C ALA A 197 -6.52 0.02 -1.44
N ARG A 198 -6.91 -0.20 -2.71
CA ARG A 198 -6.61 -1.44 -3.46
C ARG A 198 -5.19 -1.51 -4.02
N ASN A 199 -4.34 -0.53 -3.76
CA ASN A 199 -3.04 -0.45 -4.42
C ASN A 199 -1.91 -0.56 -3.41
N TRP A 200 -1.97 -1.55 -2.51
CA TRP A 200 -0.78 -1.97 -1.75
C TRP A 200 0.42 -2.22 -2.67
N SER A 201 0.14 -2.75 -3.87
CA SER A 201 1.09 -2.81 -4.97
C SER A 201 1.76 -1.46 -5.21
N ARG A 202 1.08 -0.32 -5.17
CA ARG A 202 1.69 1.02 -5.32
C ARG A 202 2.79 1.28 -4.28
N PHE A 203 2.61 0.84 -3.03
CA PHE A 203 3.64 0.97 -2.01
C PHE A 203 4.88 0.10 -2.26
N GLU A 204 4.72 -0.98 -3.02
CA GLU A 204 5.85 -1.78 -3.47
C GLU A 204 6.46 -1.24 -4.77
N HIS A 205 5.63 -0.77 -5.71
CA HIS A 205 6.05 -0.29 -7.02
C HIS A 205 6.89 0.99 -6.91
N ILE A 206 6.64 1.83 -5.90
CA ILE A 206 7.47 3.01 -5.65
C ILE A 206 8.95 2.66 -5.37
N LEU A 207 9.23 1.40 -5.01
CA LEU A 207 10.58 0.91 -4.76
C LEU A 207 11.23 0.25 -6.00
N GLU A 208 10.52 0.14 -7.14
CA GLU A 208 11.07 -0.36 -8.41
C GLU A 208 12.22 0.49 -9.01
N PRO A 209 12.27 1.82 -8.80
CA PRO A 209 13.39 2.64 -9.26
C PRO A 209 14.76 2.26 -8.66
N PHE A 210 14.80 1.49 -7.57
CA PHE A 210 16.06 1.02 -6.98
C PHE A 210 16.73 -0.05 -7.85
N LEU A 211 18.03 0.13 -8.10
CA LEU A 211 18.84 -0.78 -8.91
C LEU A 211 18.93 -2.18 -8.31
N THR A 212 19.08 -2.26 -6.99
CA THR A 212 19.10 -3.53 -6.26
C THR A 212 17.75 -3.83 -5.65
N ALA A 213 17.31 -5.08 -5.73
CA ALA A 213 16.05 -5.51 -5.15
C ALA A 213 16.01 -5.52 -3.61
N GLU A 214 17.10 -5.17 -2.92
CA GLU A 214 17.23 -5.31 -1.46
C GLU A 214 16.26 -4.42 -0.69
N VAL A 215 16.11 -3.15 -1.09
CA VAL A 215 15.16 -2.20 -0.47
C VAL A 215 13.73 -2.76 -0.57
N ARG A 216 13.35 -3.25 -1.75
CA ARG A 216 12.04 -3.87 -1.98
C ARG A 216 11.87 -5.20 -1.24
N ARG A 217 12.90 -6.04 -1.22
CA ARG A 217 12.86 -7.36 -0.55
C ARG A 217 12.64 -7.20 0.95
N ARG A 218 13.34 -6.26 1.59
CA ARG A 218 13.19 -5.96 3.02
C ARG A 218 11.83 -5.35 3.34
N TYR A 219 11.33 -4.47 2.46
CA TYR A 219 9.96 -3.98 2.54
C TYR A 219 8.94 -5.13 2.53
N GLN A 220 8.97 -5.97 1.50
CA GLN A 220 8.09 -7.13 1.36
C GLN A 220 8.17 -8.08 2.56
N ALA A 221 9.37 -8.27 3.13
CA ALA A 221 9.57 -9.11 4.31
C ALA A 221 8.94 -8.50 5.57
N SER A 222 9.06 -7.18 5.77
CA SER A 222 8.42 -6.45 6.89
C SER A 222 6.91 -6.43 6.80
N THR A 223 6.38 -6.44 5.57
CA THR A 223 4.95 -6.33 5.30
C THR A 223 4.35 -7.66 4.83
N TYR A 224 5.05 -8.76 5.07
CA TYR A 224 4.58 -10.07 4.66
C TYR A 224 3.25 -10.37 5.36
N GLY A 225 2.24 -10.80 4.61
CA GLY A 225 0.89 -11.05 5.14
C GLY A 225 -0.06 -9.85 5.09
N PHE A 226 0.40 -8.66 4.65
CA PHE A 226 -0.45 -7.47 4.47
C PHE A 226 -1.66 -7.76 3.59
N GLY A 227 -1.46 -8.39 2.41
CA GLY A 227 -2.55 -8.71 1.51
C GLY A 227 -3.65 -9.55 2.17
N CYS A 228 -3.33 -10.30 3.21
CA CYS A 228 -4.27 -11.12 3.96
C CYS A 228 -5.05 -10.29 4.98
N ALA A 229 -4.40 -9.30 5.59
CA ALA A 229 -5.06 -8.29 6.39
C ALA A 229 -6.05 -7.48 5.57
N GLU A 230 -5.71 -7.16 4.32
CA GLU A 230 -6.63 -6.51 3.38
C GLU A 230 -7.83 -7.40 3.04
N LEU A 231 -7.61 -8.70 2.76
CA LEU A 231 -8.69 -9.68 2.56
C LEU A 231 -9.57 -9.81 3.82
N LEU A 232 -8.96 -9.84 5.01
CA LEU A 232 -9.68 -9.83 6.30
C LEU A 232 -10.57 -8.60 6.45
N ALA A 233 -10.02 -7.43 6.15
CA ALA A 233 -10.67 -6.16 6.43
C ALA A 233 -11.73 -5.79 5.37
N THR A 234 -11.56 -6.24 4.13
CA THR A 234 -12.56 -6.07 3.07
C THR A 234 -13.61 -7.19 3.07
N GLY A 235 -13.30 -8.33 3.68
CA GLY A 235 -14.08 -9.56 3.54
C GLY A 235 -14.18 -10.02 2.08
N GLN A 236 -13.32 -9.49 1.20
CA GLN A 236 -13.12 -10.05 -0.13
C GLN A 236 -12.21 -11.25 0.03
N THR A 237 -12.59 -12.34 -0.62
CA THR A 237 -11.73 -13.52 -0.71
C THR A 237 -11.13 -13.54 -2.10
N PRO A 238 -9.86 -13.96 -2.26
CA PRO A 238 -9.23 -14.05 -3.58
C PRO A 238 -9.88 -15.17 -4.42
N TRP A 239 -10.68 -16.02 -3.78
CA TRP A 239 -11.43 -17.11 -4.39
C TRP A 239 -12.79 -16.60 -4.89
N PRO A 240 -13.02 -16.53 -6.22
CA PRO A 240 -14.30 -16.11 -6.80
C PRO A 240 -15.46 -17.06 -6.47
N THR A 241 -15.20 -18.21 -5.85
CA THR A 241 -16.16 -19.27 -5.56
C THR A 241 -16.73 -19.25 -4.13
N ILE A 242 -16.28 -18.34 -3.26
CA ILE A 242 -16.80 -18.30 -1.88
C ILE A 242 -18.18 -17.65 -1.88
N ASN A 243 -19.17 -18.40 -1.38
CA ASN A 243 -20.54 -17.91 -1.30
C ASN A 243 -20.66 -16.75 -0.28
N LYS A 244 -21.71 -15.92 -0.44
CA LYS A 244 -21.96 -14.75 0.42
C LYS A 244 -22.11 -15.11 1.91
N ARG A 245 -22.57 -16.33 2.21
CA ARG A 245 -22.73 -16.83 3.59
C ARG A 245 -21.37 -16.96 4.27
N ARG A 246 -20.41 -17.63 3.62
CA ARG A 246 -19.05 -17.81 4.14
C ARG A 246 -18.31 -16.48 4.32
N GLN A 247 -18.50 -15.53 3.41
CA GLN A 247 -17.96 -14.17 3.59
C GLN A 247 -18.49 -13.49 4.86
N ARG A 248 -19.76 -13.70 5.21
CA ARG A 248 -20.35 -13.15 6.44
C ARG A 248 -19.74 -13.81 7.68
N GLU A 249 -19.72 -15.13 7.74
CA GLU A 249 -19.16 -15.87 8.86
C GLU A 249 -17.69 -15.50 9.09
N PHE A 250 -16.93 -15.34 8.00
CA PHE A 250 -15.56 -14.85 8.06
C PHE A 250 -15.45 -13.44 8.64
N ARG A 251 -16.28 -12.48 8.19
CA ARG A 251 -16.30 -11.12 8.75
C ARG A 251 -16.64 -11.14 10.24
N GLU A 252 -17.51 -12.03 10.68
CA GLU A 252 -17.86 -12.19 12.09
C GLU A 252 -16.66 -12.71 12.91
N ILE A 253 -15.95 -13.72 12.40
CA ILE A 253 -14.72 -14.22 13.04
C ILE A 253 -13.65 -13.11 13.09
N ALA A 254 -13.45 -12.39 11.98
CA ALA A 254 -12.45 -11.34 11.86
C ALA A 254 -12.86 -9.99 12.48
N ALA A 255 -14.09 -9.87 12.98
CA ALA A 255 -14.65 -8.61 13.48
C ALA A 255 -13.78 -8.01 14.59
N GLY A 256 -13.37 -6.75 14.41
CA GLY A 256 -12.47 -6.05 15.33
C GLY A 256 -11.00 -6.51 15.25
N ILE A 257 -10.68 -7.71 14.78
CA ILE A 257 -9.28 -8.15 14.52
C ILE A 257 -8.77 -7.50 13.24
N ALA A 258 -9.56 -7.59 12.16
CA ALA A 258 -9.12 -7.16 10.84
C ALA A 258 -8.69 -5.68 10.77
N PRO A 259 -9.44 -4.70 11.32
CA PRO A 259 -9.02 -3.30 11.26
C PRO A 259 -7.74 -3.02 12.03
N ARG A 260 -7.56 -3.66 13.20
CA ARG A 260 -6.34 -3.54 14.03
C ARG A 260 -5.11 -4.08 13.30
N VAL A 261 -5.23 -5.28 12.73
CA VAL A 261 -4.16 -5.92 11.96
C VAL A 261 -3.83 -5.10 10.72
N HIS A 262 -4.84 -4.65 9.98
CA HIS A 262 -4.66 -3.79 8.81
C HIS A 262 -3.95 -2.48 9.18
N ALA A 263 -4.40 -1.78 10.22
CA ALA A 263 -3.73 -0.57 10.70
C ALA A 263 -2.28 -0.84 11.10
N ALA A 264 -2.00 -1.92 11.83
CA ALA A 264 -0.64 -2.28 12.22
C ALA A 264 0.27 -2.50 11.00
N TYR A 265 -0.21 -3.23 9.99
CA TYR A 265 0.55 -3.46 8.78
C TYR A 265 0.78 -2.17 7.97
N VAL A 266 -0.21 -1.27 7.88
CA VAL A 266 -0.03 0.07 7.28
C VAL A 266 1.03 0.84 8.05
N GLY A 267 1.00 0.78 9.37
CA GLY A 267 2.01 1.39 10.23
C GLY A 267 3.42 0.89 9.93
N ILE A 268 3.63 -0.42 9.81
CA ILE A 268 4.94 -0.99 9.45
C ILE A 268 5.39 -0.51 8.06
N ALA A 269 4.45 -0.48 7.10
CA ALA A 269 4.70 -0.02 5.74
C ALA A 269 5.24 1.41 5.69
N ILE A 270 4.50 2.34 6.30
CA ILE A 270 4.81 3.76 6.22
C ILE A 270 6.08 4.10 6.98
N ASN A 271 6.38 3.43 8.10
CA ASN A 271 7.65 3.61 8.78
C ASN A 271 8.82 3.17 7.91
N TYR A 272 8.72 2.02 7.26
CA TYR A 272 9.78 1.56 6.36
C TYR A 272 10.00 2.54 5.20
N LEU A 273 8.91 3.01 4.57
CA LEU A 273 9.01 3.99 3.48
C LEU A 273 9.53 5.36 3.96
N ALA A 274 9.20 5.78 5.18
CA ALA A 274 9.76 6.98 5.77
C ALA A 274 11.27 6.84 6.01
N GLU A 275 11.75 5.70 6.50
CA GLU A 275 13.19 5.42 6.62
C GLU A 275 13.89 5.40 5.24
N VAL A 276 13.23 4.87 4.20
CA VAL A 276 13.75 4.94 2.82
C VAL A 276 13.84 6.40 2.36
N LEU A 277 12.80 7.20 2.61
CA LEU A 277 12.76 8.62 2.28
C LEU A 277 13.90 9.40 2.97
N GLU A 278 14.16 9.13 4.25
CA GLU A 278 15.26 9.74 5.01
C GLU A 278 16.64 9.40 4.40
N LEU A 279 16.81 8.21 3.84
CA LEU A 279 18.05 7.75 3.21
C LEU A 279 18.18 8.16 1.72
N MET A 280 17.15 8.78 1.13
CA MET A 280 17.18 9.20 -0.28
C MET A 280 18.38 10.10 -0.63
N PRO A 281 18.83 11.06 0.21
CA PRO A 281 20.02 11.84 -0.09
C PRO A 281 21.28 10.98 -0.27
N ASP A 282 21.49 9.99 0.61
CA ASP A 282 22.63 9.06 0.53
C ASP A 282 22.52 8.18 -0.71
N TYR A 283 21.31 7.72 -1.03
CA TYR A 283 21.06 6.94 -2.24
C TYR A 283 21.27 7.76 -3.51
N ALA A 284 20.92 9.05 -3.52
CA ALA A 284 21.15 9.95 -4.64
C ALA A 284 22.64 10.15 -4.90
N GLU A 285 23.42 10.41 -3.83
CA GLU A 285 24.87 10.53 -3.91
C GLU A 285 25.51 9.23 -4.42
N ALA A 286 25.14 8.08 -3.85
CA ALA A 286 25.61 6.77 -4.30
C ALA A 286 25.21 6.46 -5.76
N SER A 287 24.14 7.07 -6.26
CA SER A 287 23.68 6.94 -7.65
C SER A 287 24.40 7.88 -8.62
N GLY A 288 25.31 8.73 -8.12
CA GLY A 288 26.02 9.71 -8.95
C GLY A 288 25.14 10.89 -9.38
N GLN A 289 24.01 11.12 -8.71
CA GLN A 289 23.10 12.24 -8.99
C GLN A 289 23.53 13.54 -8.28
N GLY A 290 24.75 13.54 -7.74
CA GLY A 290 25.30 14.60 -6.90
C GLY A 290 24.76 14.53 -5.47
N LYS A 291 25.51 15.11 -4.53
CA LYS A 291 24.88 15.54 -3.28
C LYS A 291 23.84 16.58 -3.66
N ARG A 292 22.63 16.43 -3.11
CA ARG A 292 21.67 17.54 -3.09
C ARG A 292 22.46 18.78 -2.64
N ARG A 293 22.38 19.90 -3.38
CA ARG A 293 22.80 21.19 -2.81
C ARG A 293 22.08 21.29 -1.46
N ASP A 294 22.85 21.47 -0.40
CA ASP A 294 22.42 21.21 0.98
C ASP A 294 20.95 21.61 1.21
N PRO A 295 20.11 20.75 1.83
CA PRO A 295 18.91 21.26 2.44
C PRO A 295 19.36 22.32 3.47
N VAL A 296 18.79 23.52 3.40
CA VAL A 296 19.05 24.61 4.35
C VAL A 296 19.05 24.03 5.77
N THR A 297 20.22 24.00 6.40
CA THR A 297 20.37 23.44 7.74
C THR A 297 19.83 24.47 8.74
N VAL A 298 18.67 24.20 9.34
CA VAL A 298 18.21 24.91 10.54
C VAL A 298 18.38 23.98 11.74
N TYR A 299 19.35 24.30 12.59
CA TYR A 299 19.59 23.61 13.86
C TYR A 299 18.42 23.86 14.83
N GLY A 300 17.76 22.80 15.33
CA GLY A 300 16.88 22.90 16.51
C GLY A 300 15.86 21.78 16.71
N ASN A 301 16.24 20.77 17.52
CA ASN A 301 15.42 19.85 18.34
C ASN A 301 13.99 19.45 17.87
N VAL A 302 13.90 18.26 17.26
CA VAL A 302 12.86 17.19 17.37
C VAL A 302 11.38 17.60 17.57
N GLY A 303 10.93 18.74 17.05
CA GLY A 303 9.58 19.21 17.36
C GLY A 303 9.10 20.35 16.49
N ALA A 304 9.04 20.17 15.18
CA ALA A 304 8.13 20.86 14.28
C ALA A 304 8.35 20.35 12.86
N ILE A 305 7.41 19.58 12.33
CA ILE A 305 7.24 19.45 10.89
C ILE A 305 6.76 20.84 10.43
N HIS A 306 7.60 21.56 9.71
CA HIS A 306 7.24 22.74 8.91
C HIS A 306 7.83 22.56 7.51
N SER A 307 7.45 21.47 6.87
CA SER A 307 7.21 21.53 5.43
C SER A 307 5.70 21.49 5.29
N GLU A 308 5.11 22.66 5.03
CA GLU A 308 3.76 22.76 4.50
C GLU A 308 3.72 21.99 3.17
N VAL A 309 3.44 20.69 3.24
CA VAL A 309 3.03 19.86 2.12
C VAL A 309 1.63 19.35 2.46
N ASN A 310 0.71 20.30 2.61
CA ASN A 310 -0.72 20.04 2.59
C ASN A 310 -1.16 20.30 1.15
N ASN A 311 -1.55 19.26 0.41
CA ASN A 311 -2.11 19.32 -0.96
C ASN A 311 -1.44 20.36 -1.85
N SER A 312 -0.45 19.97 -2.67
CA SER A 312 0.23 20.76 -3.71
C SER A 312 -0.58 21.94 -4.30
N HIS A 313 -0.73 22.99 -3.52
CA HIS A 313 -0.75 24.37 -3.91
C HIS A 313 0.62 24.80 -3.42
N ILE A 314 1.65 24.56 -4.25
CA ILE A 314 2.64 25.61 -4.35
C ILE A 314 1.78 26.81 -4.70
N SER A 315 1.63 27.75 -3.77
CA SER A 315 0.79 28.91 -4.02
C SER A 315 1.28 29.48 -5.34
N VAL A 316 0.37 29.82 -6.24
CA VAL A 316 0.75 30.52 -7.49
C VAL A 316 1.69 31.68 -7.17
N ALA A 317 1.54 32.31 -5.99
CA ALA A 317 2.46 33.32 -5.48
C ALA A 317 3.88 32.83 -5.16
N ASP A 318 4.04 31.62 -4.62
CA ASP A 318 5.36 31.04 -4.29
C ASP A 318 6.11 30.63 -5.55
N THR A 319 5.43 29.98 -6.51
CA THR A 319 6.01 29.65 -7.82
C THR A 319 6.43 30.94 -8.54
N VAL A 320 5.57 31.98 -8.55
CA VAL A 320 5.90 33.28 -9.16
C VAL A 320 7.07 33.96 -8.45
N THR A 321 7.16 33.88 -7.12
CA THR A 321 8.28 34.45 -6.36
C THR A 321 9.59 33.73 -6.69
N SER A 322 9.56 32.40 -6.77
CA SER A 322 10.72 31.58 -7.16
C SER A 322 11.17 31.89 -8.58
N ILE A 323 10.25 31.94 -9.55
CA ILE A 323 10.55 32.34 -10.92
C ILE A 323 11.12 33.76 -10.97
N GLY A 324 10.58 34.68 -10.16
CA GLY A 324 11.07 36.05 -10.05
C GLY A 324 12.54 36.15 -9.62
N ALA A 325 12.97 35.33 -8.64
CA ALA A 325 14.36 35.25 -8.24
C ALA A 325 15.27 34.72 -9.37
N THR A 326 14.79 33.72 -10.10
CA THR A 326 15.49 33.18 -11.26
C THR A 326 15.60 34.20 -12.40
N ILE A 327 14.53 34.95 -12.68
CA ILE A 327 14.53 36.06 -13.66
C ILE A 327 15.58 37.11 -13.31
N THR A 328 15.68 37.51 -12.03
CA THR A 328 16.72 38.45 -11.57
C THR A 328 18.12 37.88 -11.83
N THR A 329 18.34 36.60 -11.53
CA THR A 329 19.62 35.93 -11.78
C THR A 329 19.97 35.90 -13.27
N ILE A 330 19.00 35.66 -14.15
CA ILE A 330 19.19 35.70 -15.61
C ILE A 330 19.57 37.12 -16.06
N ALA A 331 18.87 38.14 -15.55
CA ALA A 331 19.15 39.54 -15.87
C ALA A 331 20.54 39.99 -15.38
N ASP A 332 20.96 39.57 -14.19
CA ASP A 332 22.27 39.89 -13.60
C ASP A 332 23.44 39.32 -14.40
N ARG A 333 23.21 38.24 -15.18
CA ARG A 333 24.18 37.69 -16.14
C ARG A 333 24.25 38.45 -17.46
N GLY A 334 23.43 39.50 -17.64
CA GLY A 334 23.34 40.30 -18.85
C GLY A 334 22.35 39.77 -19.89
N GLU A 335 21.62 38.69 -19.61
CA GLU A 335 20.59 38.13 -20.50
C GLU A 335 19.24 38.83 -20.30
N THR A 336 19.22 40.15 -20.47
CA THR A 336 18.06 40.99 -20.17
C THR A 336 16.84 40.65 -21.02
N ASP A 337 17.05 40.23 -22.27
CA ASP A 337 15.97 39.89 -23.19
C ASP A 337 15.30 38.56 -22.82
N VAL A 338 16.09 37.56 -22.39
CA VAL A 338 15.59 36.27 -21.89
C VAL A 338 14.82 36.47 -20.58
N ALA A 339 15.36 37.27 -19.66
CA ALA A 339 14.70 37.62 -18.41
C ALA A 339 13.36 38.35 -18.64
N ALA A 340 13.32 39.30 -19.59
CA ALA A 340 12.11 40.03 -19.94
C ALA A 340 11.05 39.11 -20.58
N ALA A 341 11.45 38.22 -21.48
CA ALA A 341 10.54 37.27 -22.12
C ALA A 341 9.94 36.27 -21.11
N LEU A 342 10.76 35.74 -20.19
CA LEU A 342 10.28 34.84 -19.13
C LEU A 342 9.31 35.53 -18.17
N ARG A 343 9.58 36.81 -17.83
CA ARG A 343 8.66 37.62 -17.03
C ARG A 343 7.32 37.78 -17.74
N GLY A 344 7.34 38.17 -19.02
CA GLY A 344 6.12 38.31 -19.83
C GLY A 344 5.32 37.01 -19.93
N LEU A 345 5.99 35.87 -20.04
CA LEU A 345 5.36 34.55 -20.05
C LEU A 345 4.66 34.23 -18.73
N THR A 346 5.35 34.48 -17.61
CA THR A 346 4.83 34.24 -16.27
C THR A 346 3.61 35.13 -15.98
N GLU A 347 3.69 36.41 -16.34
CA GLU A 347 2.60 37.39 -16.20
C GLU A 347 1.39 37.01 -17.07
N ALA A 348 1.60 36.60 -18.32
CA ALA A 348 0.52 36.17 -19.21
C ALA A 348 -0.22 34.94 -18.65
N ILE A 349 0.50 33.95 -18.13
CA ILE A 349 -0.10 32.77 -17.49
C ILE A 349 -0.86 33.17 -16.22
N GLN A 350 -0.30 34.07 -15.41
CA GLN A 350 -0.93 34.52 -14.16
C GLN A 350 -2.22 35.31 -14.41
N GLN A 351 -2.27 36.12 -15.47
CA GLN A 351 -3.39 37.02 -15.76
C GLN A 351 -4.48 36.41 -16.65
N ALA A 352 -4.25 35.27 -17.30
CA ALA A 352 -5.20 34.62 -18.21
C ALA A 352 -6.50 34.19 -17.47
N PRO A 353 -7.64 34.90 -17.63
CA PRO A 353 -8.87 34.60 -16.88
C PRO A 353 -9.54 33.29 -17.29
N GLU A 354 -9.28 32.81 -18.51
CA GLU A 354 -9.79 31.55 -19.06
C GLU A 354 -9.15 30.28 -18.49
N LEU A 355 -8.02 30.40 -17.78
CA LEU A 355 -7.36 29.27 -17.16
C LEU A 355 -7.99 28.93 -15.80
N ALA A 356 -8.40 27.67 -15.65
CA ALA A 356 -8.68 27.10 -14.34
C ALA A 356 -7.41 27.13 -13.46
N GLU A 357 -7.58 27.29 -12.15
CA GLU A 357 -6.46 27.48 -11.21
C GLU A 357 -5.45 26.33 -11.24
N ASP A 358 -5.92 25.08 -11.31
CA ASP A 358 -5.03 23.90 -11.42
C ASP A 358 -4.19 23.95 -12.70
N ARG A 359 -4.77 24.41 -13.80
CA ARG A 359 -4.06 24.54 -15.09
C ARG A 359 -3.08 25.70 -15.07
N ARG A 360 -3.43 26.80 -14.39
CA ARG A 360 -2.54 27.95 -14.17
C ARG A 360 -1.30 27.53 -13.38
N ALA A 361 -1.48 26.81 -12.27
CA ALA A 361 -0.39 26.28 -11.45
C ALA A 361 0.54 25.39 -12.29
N GLN A 362 -0.02 24.43 -13.05
CA GLN A 362 0.76 23.54 -13.90
C GLN A 362 1.60 24.29 -14.96
N LEU A 363 1.04 25.34 -15.57
CA LEU A 363 1.75 26.15 -16.56
C LEU A 363 2.84 27.01 -15.93
N LEU A 364 2.65 27.49 -14.70
CA LEU A 364 3.69 28.20 -13.95
C LEU A 364 4.84 27.28 -13.53
N ASP A 365 4.55 26.03 -13.15
CA ASP A 365 5.60 25.04 -12.91
C ASP A 365 6.40 24.76 -14.18
N SER A 366 5.72 24.75 -15.34
CA SER A 366 6.39 24.62 -16.63
C SER A 366 7.26 25.85 -16.94
N ALA A 367 6.82 27.06 -16.58
CA ALA A 367 7.63 28.27 -16.66
C ALA A 367 8.86 28.22 -15.73
N ALA A 368 8.76 27.57 -14.56
CA ALA A 368 9.90 27.35 -13.67
C ALA A 368 10.96 26.42 -14.28
N ASP A 369 10.55 25.31 -14.93
CA ASP A 369 11.48 24.44 -15.66
C ASP A 369 12.24 25.18 -16.78
N ILE A 370 11.57 26.13 -17.45
CA ILE A 370 12.18 26.99 -18.48
C ILE A 370 13.17 27.97 -17.84
N ALA A 371 12.80 28.58 -16.71
CA ALA A 371 13.66 29.47 -15.95
C ALA A 371 14.96 28.78 -15.50
N ASP A 372 14.84 27.57 -14.97
CA ASP A 372 15.96 26.76 -14.49
C ASP A 372 16.93 26.34 -15.60
N ALA A 373 16.41 26.11 -16.81
CA ALA A 373 17.23 25.82 -17.98
C ALA A 373 17.95 27.07 -18.49
N ALA A 374 17.33 28.25 -18.44
CA ALA A 374 17.97 29.50 -18.81
C ALA A 374 19.16 29.86 -17.89
N VAL A 375 19.12 29.45 -16.61
CA VAL A 375 20.25 29.63 -15.68
C VAL A 375 21.46 28.75 -16.01
N ALA A 376 21.25 27.57 -16.60
CA ALA A 376 22.31 26.60 -16.90
C ALA A 376 22.08 25.96 -18.28
N PRO A 377 22.24 26.74 -19.37
CA PRO A 377 21.90 26.31 -20.73
C PRO A 377 22.80 25.18 -21.24
N GLU A 378 23.97 24.98 -20.64
CA GLU A 378 24.89 23.89 -20.98
C GLU A 378 24.46 22.51 -20.47
N GLU A 379 23.46 22.42 -19.57
CA GLU A 379 22.98 21.14 -19.02
C GLU A 379 21.91 20.48 -19.91
N PRO A 380 22.22 19.39 -20.66
CA PRO A 380 21.29 18.83 -21.65
C PRO A 380 19.98 18.31 -21.07
N ARG A 381 20.00 17.86 -19.80
CA ARG A 381 18.81 17.39 -19.08
C ARG A 381 17.83 18.53 -18.81
N ARG A 382 18.32 19.72 -18.43
CA ARG A 382 17.46 20.89 -18.17
C ARG A 382 16.86 21.42 -19.47
N LEU A 383 17.66 21.47 -20.54
CA LEU A 383 17.16 21.85 -21.87
C LEU A 383 16.01 20.94 -22.33
N ASN A 384 16.14 19.62 -22.15
CA ASN A 384 15.07 18.70 -22.53
C ASN A 384 13.80 18.89 -21.69
N ARG A 385 13.92 19.20 -20.40
CA ARG A 385 12.76 19.57 -19.56
C ARG A 385 12.11 20.87 -20.04
N ALA A 386 12.91 21.91 -20.28
CA ALA A 386 12.41 23.19 -20.78
C ALA A 386 11.74 23.09 -22.16
N ARG A 387 12.22 22.22 -23.06
CA ARG A 387 11.55 21.93 -24.34
C ARG A 387 10.16 21.33 -24.14
N ASN A 388 10.04 20.35 -23.25
CA ASN A 388 8.76 19.72 -22.94
C ASN A 388 7.80 20.70 -22.26
N ALA A 389 8.32 21.50 -21.32
CA ALA A 389 7.58 22.56 -20.65
C ALA A 389 7.08 23.64 -21.63
N MET A 390 7.93 24.08 -22.56
CA MET A 390 7.53 25.03 -23.60
C MET A 390 6.44 24.45 -24.50
N ALA A 391 6.56 23.19 -24.91
CA ALA A 391 5.52 22.53 -25.71
C ALA A 391 4.16 22.50 -24.98
N ALA A 392 4.15 22.30 -23.66
CA ALA A 392 2.94 22.34 -22.85
C ALA A 392 2.32 23.74 -22.78
N ILE A 393 3.14 24.79 -22.69
CA ILE A 393 2.70 26.20 -22.71
C ILE A 393 2.20 26.60 -24.11
N THR A 394 2.90 26.22 -25.19
CA THR A 394 2.45 26.46 -26.56
C THR A 394 1.12 25.76 -26.85
N ALA A 395 0.89 24.56 -26.33
CA ALA A 395 -0.41 23.90 -26.45
C ALA A 395 -1.53 24.68 -25.74
N ALA A 396 -1.23 25.33 -24.62
CA ALA A 396 -2.18 26.17 -23.90
C ALA A 396 -2.42 27.54 -24.59
N ALA A 397 -1.45 28.03 -25.37
CA ALA A 397 -1.57 29.29 -26.12
C ALA A 397 -2.75 29.29 -27.11
N GLY A 398 -3.20 28.13 -27.59
CA GLY A 398 -4.40 28.02 -28.43
C GLY A 398 -5.69 28.49 -27.74
N ALA A 399 -5.71 28.55 -26.40
CA ALA A 399 -6.85 29.03 -25.61
C ALA A 399 -6.72 30.50 -25.18
N SER A 400 -5.54 31.12 -25.31
CA SER A 400 -5.24 32.46 -24.78
C SER A 400 -4.33 33.26 -25.71
N SER A 401 -4.84 34.37 -26.25
CA SER A 401 -4.04 35.26 -27.12
C SER A 401 -2.88 35.93 -26.38
N GLN A 402 -3.01 36.15 -25.06
CA GLN A 402 -1.94 36.70 -24.23
C GLN A 402 -0.79 35.71 -24.06
N ILE A 403 -1.11 34.44 -23.78
CA ILE A 403 -0.09 33.39 -23.69
C ILE A 403 0.59 33.17 -25.05
N ALA A 404 -0.16 33.23 -26.16
CA ALA A 404 0.41 33.13 -27.51
C ALA A 404 1.45 34.24 -27.79
N GLN A 405 1.13 35.50 -27.49
CA GLN A 405 2.06 36.62 -27.66
C GLN A 405 3.32 36.45 -26.79
N ALA A 406 3.17 35.95 -25.56
CA ALA A 406 4.30 35.73 -24.68
C ALA A 406 5.20 34.57 -25.13
N VAL A 407 4.62 33.51 -25.72
CA VAL A 407 5.37 32.41 -26.35
C VAL A 407 6.17 32.91 -27.56
N ASP A 408 5.58 33.76 -28.41
CA ASP A 408 6.29 34.34 -29.55
C ASP A 408 7.46 35.23 -29.11
N ALA A 409 7.26 36.05 -28.06
CA ALA A 409 8.32 36.86 -27.47
C ALA A 409 9.46 36.00 -26.89
N TRP A 410 9.11 34.88 -26.24
CA TRP A 410 10.10 33.90 -25.76
C TRP A 410 10.91 33.30 -26.92
N HIS A 411 10.25 32.85 -27.99
CA HIS A 411 10.96 32.29 -29.15
C HIS A 411 11.93 33.28 -29.80
N GLN A 412 11.59 34.57 -29.81
CA GLN A 412 12.48 35.61 -30.35
C GLN A 412 13.69 35.87 -29.45
N ALA A 413 13.52 35.91 -28.12
CA ALA A 413 14.59 36.21 -27.18
C ALA A 413 15.50 34.99 -26.88
N ALA A 414 14.90 33.81 -26.77
CA ALA A 414 15.51 32.61 -26.20
C ALA A 414 15.43 31.39 -27.13
N GLY A 415 15.03 31.56 -28.40
CA GLY A 415 14.91 30.46 -29.36
C GLY A 415 16.21 29.70 -29.65
N HIS A 416 17.36 30.20 -29.22
CA HIS A 416 18.64 29.50 -29.29
C HIS A 416 18.88 28.54 -28.10
N LEU A 417 18.10 28.67 -27.03
CA LEU A 417 18.18 27.82 -25.84
C LEU A 417 17.35 26.53 -25.99
N LEU A 418 16.35 26.52 -26.87
CA LEU A 418 15.47 25.39 -27.13
C LEU A 418 15.72 24.82 -28.52
#